data_AF-F6FGU3-F1
#
_entry.id   AF-F6FGU3-F1
#
_cell.length_a   1.000
_cell.length_b   1.000
_cell.length_c   1.000
_cell.angle_alpha   90.00
_cell.angle_beta   90.00
_cell.angle_gamma   90.00
#
_symmetry.space_group_name_H-M   'P 1'
#
loop_
_entity.id
_entity.type
_entity.pdbx_description
1 polymer ?
#
loop_
_entity_poly.entity_id
_entity_poly.type
_entity_poly.pdbx_seq_one_letter_code
_entity_poly.pdbx_strand_id
1 'polypeptide(L)'
;MTPFAKGAALAGSAGGLIAMGEQIRDGAMSKFSSMFKRRETIADRIRKDHPEKVLLTPKSATEEWYSAFPAIRGYGAFSTTPSEFEKHKDRCFMLSRSMSGRDVEDQPAWDKDEFYVNPSRKYWEQDYEWVLKNCTRSVQIRDLAKKRGKTLLLDFNGRSSGWKGAWRRYKESGKNEIHDPWKDGSAPQSFMERCKELRSYDADIGNEYVDFVLNYCVK
;
A
#
# COMPACT_ATOMS: atom_id res chain seq x y z
N MET A 1 0.81 -52.15 3.68
CA MET A 1 1.83 -53.00 3.03
C MET A 1 1.24 -53.54 1.74
N THR A 2 1.61 -52.95 0.61
CA THR A 2 1.36 -53.42 -0.77
C THR A 2 2.35 -52.67 -1.68
N PRO A 3 2.73 -53.24 -2.84
CA PRO A 3 4.13 -53.20 -3.28
C PRO A 3 4.44 -52.24 -4.45
N PHE A 4 5.76 -52.10 -4.62
CA PHE A 4 6.52 -51.48 -5.71
C PHE A 4 5.96 -51.70 -7.12
N ALA A 5 6.00 -50.65 -7.94
CA ALA A 5 6.09 -50.75 -9.39
C ALA A 5 7.31 -49.92 -9.88
N LYS A 6 8.32 -50.63 -10.39
CA LYS A 6 9.44 -50.10 -11.18
C LYS A 6 8.95 -49.90 -12.61
N GLY A 7 9.16 -48.72 -13.18
CA GLY A 7 8.80 -48.37 -14.56
C GLY A 7 9.99 -47.75 -15.30
N ALA A 8 10.32 -48.41 -16.41
CA ALA A 8 11.40 -48.26 -17.37
C ALA A 8 11.94 -46.86 -17.72
N ALA A 9 13.25 -46.83 -17.94
CA ALA A 9 13.99 -45.79 -18.65
C ALA A 9 13.69 -45.84 -20.16
N LEU A 10 13.50 -44.66 -20.77
CA LEU A 10 13.56 -44.47 -22.22
C LEU A 10 14.73 -43.54 -22.52
N ALA A 11 15.77 -44.12 -23.12
CA ALA A 11 16.86 -43.41 -23.78
C ALA A 11 16.34 -42.81 -25.08
N GLY A 12 16.44 -41.49 -25.23
CA GLY A 12 16.03 -40.75 -26.42
C GLY A 12 17.13 -39.82 -26.89
N SER A 13 17.85 -40.27 -27.90
CA SER A 13 18.52 -39.52 -28.98
C SER A 13 19.20 -38.19 -28.67
N ALA A 14 20.54 -38.23 -28.73
CA ALA A 14 21.41 -37.09 -28.99
C ALA A 14 21.10 -36.49 -30.38
N GLY A 15 20.45 -35.33 -30.38
CA GLY A 15 20.40 -34.42 -31.53
C GLY A 15 21.37 -33.28 -31.28
N GLY A 16 22.46 -33.25 -32.04
CA GLY A 16 23.49 -32.22 -31.96
C GLY A 16 22.90 -30.83 -32.22
N LEU A 17 23.03 -29.95 -31.23
CA LEU A 17 22.91 -28.52 -31.43
C LEU A 17 24.29 -28.00 -31.84
N ILE A 18 24.35 -27.53 -33.07
CA ILE A 18 25.47 -26.84 -33.68
C ILE A 18 25.85 -25.65 -32.79
N ALA A 19 27.03 -25.75 -32.17
CA ALA A 19 27.72 -24.61 -31.59
C ALA A 19 28.19 -23.72 -32.74
N MET A 20 27.42 -22.68 -33.05
CA MET A 20 27.88 -21.55 -33.85
C MET A 20 27.41 -20.26 -33.19
N GLY A 21 28.37 -19.41 -32.82
CA GLY A 21 28.12 -17.99 -32.57
C GLY A 21 28.09 -17.55 -31.11
N GLU A 22 29.11 -17.90 -30.34
CA GLU A 22 29.43 -17.19 -29.09
C GLU A 22 30.34 -15.99 -29.42
N GLN A 23 29.76 -14.98 -30.08
CA GLN A 23 30.30 -13.63 -30.18
C GLN A 23 29.20 -12.72 -30.74
N ILE A 24 28.96 -11.58 -30.10
CA ILE A 24 27.89 -10.60 -30.37
C ILE A 24 26.56 -10.92 -29.68
N ARG A 25 26.48 -10.78 -28.35
CA ARG A 25 25.18 -10.49 -27.72
C ARG A 25 25.16 -9.72 -26.39
N ASP A 26 26.31 -9.32 -25.85
CA ASP A 26 26.34 -8.62 -24.55
C ASP A 26 26.43 -7.08 -24.65
N GLY A 27 26.68 -6.52 -25.83
CA GLY A 27 26.86 -5.06 -26.00
C GLY A 27 25.61 -4.26 -26.40
N ALA A 28 24.66 -4.88 -27.12
CA ALA A 28 23.56 -4.15 -27.76
C ALA A 28 22.31 -3.99 -26.89
N MET A 29 22.06 -4.90 -25.94
CA MET A 29 20.86 -4.83 -25.08
C MET A 29 21.01 -3.88 -23.89
N SER A 30 22.23 -3.52 -23.50
CA SER A 30 22.47 -2.54 -22.42
C SER A 30 22.11 -1.10 -22.83
N LYS A 31 22.31 -0.71 -24.10
CA LYS A 31 21.95 0.62 -24.60
C LYS A 31 20.43 0.86 -24.64
N PHE A 32 19.62 -0.16 -24.95
CA PHE A 32 18.16 -0.05 -24.94
C PHE A 32 17.58 0.17 -23.52
N SER A 33 18.25 -0.32 -22.47
CA SER A 33 17.80 -0.11 -21.08
C SER A 33 17.84 1.36 -20.64
N SER A 34 18.73 2.17 -21.22
CA SER A 34 18.83 3.60 -20.89
C SER A 34 17.75 4.47 -21.55
N MET A 35 17.12 4.00 -22.65
CA MET A 35 16.07 4.73 -23.36
C MET A 35 14.70 4.63 -22.68
N PHE A 36 14.52 3.66 -21.79
CA PHE A 36 13.27 3.46 -21.03
C PHE A 36 13.46 3.73 -19.55
N LYS A 37 14.21 4.79 -19.18
CA LYS A 37 14.14 5.31 -17.81
C LYS A 37 12.68 5.68 -17.55
N ARG A 38 11.98 4.84 -16.78
CA ARG A 38 10.61 5.10 -16.37
C ARG A 38 10.59 6.49 -15.74
N ARG A 39 9.71 7.35 -16.25
CA ARG A 39 9.46 8.64 -15.62
C ARG A 39 8.96 8.37 -14.20
N GLU A 40 9.59 9.01 -13.22
CA GLU A 40 9.16 8.97 -11.83
C GLU A 40 7.76 9.58 -11.74
N THR A 41 6.81 8.86 -11.14
CA THR A 41 5.45 9.39 -10.95
C THR A 41 5.38 10.27 -9.70
N ILE A 42 4.33 11.10 -9.56
CA ILE A 42 4.10 11.87 -8.33
C ILE A 42 4.03 10.91 -7.14
N ALA A 43 3.38 9.76 -7.32
CA ALA A 43 3.28 8.73 -6.30
C ALA A 43 4.65 8.15 -5.90
N ASP A 44 5.54 7.90 -6.87
CA ASP A 44 6.89 7.42 -6.58
C ASP A 44 7.70 8.46 -5.81
N ARG A 45 7.63 9.73 -6.24
CA ARG A 45 8.30 10.83 -5.57
C ARG A 45 7.77 11.05 -4.16
N ILE A 46 6.45 11.04 -3.94
CA ILE A 46 5.86 11.15 -2.59
C ILE A 46 6.34 9.99 -1.70
N ARG A 47 6.33 8.74 -2.18
CA ARG A 47 6.80 7.61 -1.36
C ARG A 47 8.28 7.72 -0.98
N LYS A 48 9.07 8.37 -1.83
CA LYS A 48 10.51 8.55 -1.67
C LYS A 48 10.84 9.74 -0.77
N ASP A 49 10.24 10.89 -1.04
CA ASP A 49 10.55 12.18 -0.41
C ASP A 49 9.69 12.42 0.85
N HIS A 50 8.50 11.80 0.94
CA HIS A 50 7.55 11.90 2.06
C HIS A 50 7.04 10.53 2.50
N PRO A 51 7.91 9.65 3.05
CA PRO A 51 7.51 8.32 3.51
C PRO A 51 6.46 8.33 4.63
N GLU A 52 6.25 9.47 5.30
CA GLU A 52 5.21 9.74 6.30
C GLU A 52 3.84 10.09 5.69
N LYS A 53 3.75 10.20 4.36
CA LYS A 53 2.53 10.50 3.63
C LYS A 53 2.07 9.32 2.79
N VAL A 54 0.75 9.12 2.74
CA VAL A 54 0.08 8.12 1.90
C VAL A 54 -0.87 8.85 0.97
N LEU A 55 -0.76 8.56 -0.32
CA LEU A 55 -1.73 9.02 -1.32
C LEU A 55 -3.10 8.41 -1.06
N LEU A 56 -4.13 9.25 -1.04
CA LEU A 56 -5.51 8.82 -1.04
C LEU A 56 -5.86 8.19 -2.38
N THR A 57 -6.61 7.09 -2.34
CA THR A 57 -7.09 6.40 -3.55
C THR A 57 -8.57 6.65 -3.73
N PRO A 58 -9.13 6.49 -4.93
CA PRO A 58 -10.58 6.54 -5.13
C PRO A 58 -11.35 5.52 -4.27
N LYS A 59 -10.67 4.43 -3.88
CA LYS A 59 -11.20 3.37 -3.01
C LYS A 59 -11.02 3.67 -1.51
N SER A 60 -10.31 4.72 -1.15
CA SER A 60 -10.19 5.16 0.24
C SER A 60 -11.57 5.55 0.77
N ALA A 61 -11.85 5.22 2.03
CA ALA A 61 -13.12 5.55 2.65
C ALA A 61 -13.33 7.08 2.67
N THR A 62 -14.58 7.54 2.58
CA THR A 62 -14.91 8.98 2.57
C THR A 62 -14.36 9.71 3.79
N GLU A 63 -14.34 9.05 4.95
CA GLU A 63 -13.71 9.56 6.18
C GLU A 63 -12.20 9.80 6.05
N GLU A 64 -11.49 8.99 5.25
CA GLU A 64 -10.06 9.21 4.97
C GLU A 64 -9.84 10.47 4.14
N TRP A 65 -10.74 10.72 3.19
CA TRP A 65 -10.74 11.96 2.44
C TRP A 65 -11.03 13.12 3.39
N TYR A 66 -12.15 13.12 4.12
CA TYR A 66 -12.49 14.21 5.05
C TYR A 66 -11.41 14.50 6.10
N SER A 67 -10.73 13.47 6.60
CA SER A 67 -9.64 13.67 7.56
C SER A 67 -8.41 14.36 6.96
N ALA A 68 -8.13 14.12 5.67
CA ALA A 68 -7.00 14.70 4.95
C ALA A 68 -7.19 16.16 4.52
N PHE A 69 -8.42 16.69 4.53
CA PHE A 69 -8.70 18.08 4.15
C PHE A 69 -8.96 18.97 5.38
N PRO A 70 -7.92 19.50 6.04
CA PRO A 70 -8.12 20.50 7.08
C PRO A 70 -8.78 21.77 6.53
N ALA A 71 -8.64 22.07 5.23
CA ALA A 71 -9.34 23.18 4.58
C ALA A 71 -10.87 23.05 4.64
N ILE A 72 -11.42 21.83 4.61
CA ILE A 72 -12.87 21.59 4.78
C ILE A 72 -13.30 21.91 6.23
N ARG A 73 -12.39 21.81 7.22
CA ARG A 73 -12.69 22.12 8.63
C ARG A 73 -12.45 23.58 9.00
N GLY A 74 -11.50 24.25 8.34
CA GLY A 74 -11.06 25.62 8.68
C GLY A 74 -11.74 26.74 7.89
N TYR A 75 -12.21 26.47 6.66
CA TYR A 75 -13.05 27.42 5.93
C TYR A 75 -14.50 27.21 6.35
N GLY A 76 -14.95 27.97 7.35
CA GLY A 76 -16.33 27.94 7.80
C GLY A 76 -17.31 27.94 6.63
N ALA A 77 -18.12 26.88 6.54
CA ALA A 77 -19.34 26.83 5.73
C ALA A 77 -19.24 27.23 4.24
N PHE A 78 -18.06 27.22 3.61
CA PHE A 78 -18.02 27.15 2.14
C PHE A 78 -18.27 25.70 1.74
N SER A 79 -19.57 25.39 1.68
CA SER A 79 -20.23 24.45 0.77
C SER A 79 -19.29 23.85 -0.29
N THR A 80 -18.39 22.92 0.06
CA THR A 80 -17.97 21.93 -0.91
C THR A 80 -19.19 21.07 -1.13
N THR A 81 -19.93 21.39 -2.18
CA THR A 81 -21.04 20.55 -2.60
C THR A 81 -20.48 19.13 -2.82
N PRO A 82 -21.27 18.07 -2.66
CA PRO A 82 -20.84 16.72 -3.01
C PRO A 82 -20.19 16.65 -4.41
N SER A 83 -20.62 17.51 -5.34
CA SER A 83 -20.02 17.64 -6.68
C SER A 83 -18.57 18.15 -6.65
N GLU A 84 -18.24 19.16 -5.86
CA GLU A 84 -16.88 19.71 -5.79
C GLU A 84 -15.91 18.75 -5.09
N PHE A 85 -16.40 18.01 -4.09
CA PHE A 85 -15.64 16.96 -3.43
C PHE A 85 -15.26 15.84 -4.41
N GLU A 86 -16.21 15.39 -5.24
CA GLU A 86 -15.92 14.38 -6.27
C GLU A 86 -14.96 14.91 -7.34
N LYS A 87 -15.13 16.17 -7.81
CA LYS A 87 -14.15 16.81 -8.71
C LYS A 87 -12.74 16.83 -8.13
N HIS A 88 -12.63 17.03 -6.81
CA HIS A 88 -11.35 17.01 -6.13
C HIS A 88 -10.73 15.62 -6.08
N LYS A 89 -11.52 14.59 -5.76
CA LYS A 89 -11.10 13.18 -5.81
C LYS A 89 -10.60 12.78 -7.19
N ASP A 90 -11.35 13.18 -8.23
CA ASP A 90 -10.99 12.93 -9.62
C ASP A 90 -9.66 13.62 -9.98
N ARG A 91 -9.47 14.89 -9.59
CA ARG A 91 -8.20 15.60 -9.81
C ARG A 91 -7.02 14.90 -9.12
N CYS A 92 -7.19 14.48 -7.86
CA CYS A 92 -6.16 13.72 -7.15
C CYS A 92 -5.82 12.40 -7.84
N PHE A 93 -6.83 11.68 -8.33
CA PHE A 93 -6.63 10.44 -9.07
C PHE A 93 -5.91 10.67 -10.40
N MET A 94 -6.32 11.69 -11.16
CA MET A 94 -5.72 12.02 -12.45
C MET A 94 -4.26 12.43 -12.29
N LEU A 95 -3.94 13.36 -11.38
CA LEU A 95 -2.56 13.82 -11.17
C LEU A 95 -1.65 12.71 -10.63
N SER A 96 -2.18 11.80 -9.80
CA SER A 96 -1.38 10.67 -9.29
C SER A 96 -1.12 9.58 -10.33
N ARG A 97 -2.00 9.41 -11.33
CA ARG A 97 -1.91 8.36 -12.36
C ARG A 97 -1.30 8.82 -13.69
N SER A 98 -1.54 10.06 -14.11
CA SER A 98 -1.19 10.64 -15.42
C SER A 98 0.31 10.52 -15.78
N MET A 99 1.17 10.20 -14.81
CA MET A 99 2.61 10.14 -15.00
C MET A 99 3.17 8.74 -15.29
N SER A 100 2.37 7.67 -15.10
CA SER A 100 2.78 6.35 -15.57
C SER A 100 2.45 6.28 -17.06
N GLY A 101 3.39 6.70 -17.91
CA GLY A 101 3.23 6.76 -19.38
C GLY A 101 3.06 5.41 -20.09
N ARG A 102 2.23 4.50 -19.55
CA ARG A 102 1.94 3.18 -20.10
C ARG A 102 0.44 2.82 -20.18
N ASP A 103 -0.48 3.65 -19.68
CA ASP A 103 -1.93 3.34 -19.70
C ASP A 103 -2.75 4.42 -20.42
N VAL A 104 -2.22 5.00 -21.50
CA VAL A 104 -2.89 6.11 -22.20
C VAL A 104 -3.96 5.63 -23.20
N GLU A 105 -3.94 4.34 -23.56
CA GLU A 105 -4.80 3.80 -24.61
C GLU A 105 -6.25 3.55 -24.16
N ASP A 106 -6.49 3.39 -22.84
CA ASP A 106 -7.81 3.08 -22.25
C ASP A 106 -8.48 4.27 -21.52
N GLN A 107 -7.98 5.51 -21.67
CA GLN A 107 -8.64 6.67 -21.06
C GLN A 107 -9.99 6.98 -21.75
N PRO A 108 -11.06 7.27 -20.97
CA PRO A 108 -12.35 7.63 -21.53
C PRO A 108 -12.24 8.88 -22.43
N ALA A 109 -12.96 8.87 -23.55
CA ALA A 109 -12.77 9.82 -24.65
C ALA A 109 -13.09 11.29 -24.33
N TRP A 110 -13.72 11.58 -23.19
CA TRP A 110 -14.08 12.96 -22.80
C TRP A 110 -12.91 13.79 -22.25
N ASP A 111 -11.70 13.24 -22.17
CA ASP A 111 -10.56 13.88 -21.48
C ASP A 111 -9.26 13.94 -22.32
N LYS A 112 -9.35 13.70 -23.64
CA LYS A 112 -8.16 13.60 -24.51
C LYS A 112 -7.62 14.95 -25.00
N ASP A 113 -8.41 16.02 -24.96
CA ASP A 113 -8.04 17.30 -25.58
C ASP A 113 -7.50 18.36 -24.59
N GLU A 114 -7.66 18.20 -23.27
CA GLU A 114 -7.20 19.20 -22.29
C GLU A 114 -5.98 18.78 -21.44
N PHE A 115 -5.65 17.49 -21.33
CA PHE A 115 -4.61 17.01 -20.40
C PHE A 115 -3.34 16.44 -21.04
N TYR A 116 -3.16 16.59 -22.36
CA TYR A 116 -1.89 16.32 -23.05
C TYR A 116 -0.93 17.51 -22.96
N VAL A 117 -0.77 18.07 -21.77
CA VAL A 117 0.33 19.01 -21.55
C VAL A 117 1.58 18.17 -21.36
N ASN A 118 2.50 18.22 -22.33
CA ASN A 118 3.89 17.83 -22.10
C ASN A 118 4.38 18.72 -20.96
N PRO A 119 4.41 18.25 -19.70
CA PRO A 119 4.44 19.17 -18.58
C PRO A 119 5.85 19.74 -18.57
N SER A 120 5.97 21.02 -18.87
CA SER A 120 7.19 21.75 -18.53
C SER A 120 7.48 21.46 -17.04
N ARG A 121 8.76 21.29 -16.67
CA ARG A 121 9.15 21.00 -15.27
C ARG A 121 8.49 21.95 -14.25
N LYS A 122 8.11 23.16 -14.68
CA LYS A 122 7.42 24.15 -13.84
C LYS A 122 6.02 23.70 -13.40
N TYR A 123 5.23 23.11 -14.28
CA TYR A 123 3.89 22.60 -13.93
C TYR A 123 3.96 21.36 -13.04
N TRP A 124 4.99 20.55 -13.26
CA TRP A 124 5.24 19.34 -12.46
C TRP A 124 5.39 19.62 -10.96
N GLU A 125 6.19 20.63 -10.58
CA GLU A 125 6.36 20.97 -9.16
C GLU A 125 5.07 21.52 -8.54
N GLN A 126 4.28 22.29 -9.29
CA GLN A 126 3.00 22.81 -8.82
C GLN A 126 1.99 21.68 -8.57
N ASP A 127 1.89 20.73 -9.51
CA ASP A 127 1.02 19.56 -9.34
C ASP A 127 1.52 18.67 -8.21
N TYR A 128 2.83 18.50 -8.06
CA TYR A 128 3.44 17.76 -6.97
C TYR A 128 3.09 18.37 -5.60
N GLU A 129 3.33 19.67 -5.41
CA GLU A 129 3.01 20.36 -4.16
C GLU A 129 1.51 20.33 -3.87
N TRP A 130 0.68 20.48 -4.90
CA TRP A 130 -0.76 20.43 -4.76
C TRP A 130 -1.25 19.03 -4.35
N VAL A 131 -0.75 17.97 -5.00
CA VAL A 131 -1.07 16.58 -4.65
C VAL A 131 -0.55 16.24 -3.27
N LEU A 132 0.67 16.64 -2.93
CA LEU A 132 1.24 16.42 -1.60
C LEU A 132 0.36 17.07 -0.52
N LYS A 133 -0.09 18.30 -0.74
CA LYS A 133 -0.91 19.04 0.23
C LYS A 133 -2.34 18.51 0.35
N ASN A 134 -2.97 18.14 -0.77
CA ASN A 134 -4.41 17.89 -0.82
C ASN A 134 -4.78 16.41 -0.98
N CYS A 135 -3.93 15.62 -1.63
CA CYS A 135 -4.23 14.23 -1.97
C CYS A 135 -3.48 13.23 -1.10
N THR A 136 -2.78 13.69 -0.05
CA THR A 136 -2.11 12.80 0.89
C THR A 136 -2.66 12.96 2.29
N ARG A 137 -2.56 11.87 3.06
CA ARG A 137 -2.75 11.87 4.51
C ARG A 137 -1.49 11.36 5.20
N SER A 138 -1.38 11.56 6.50
CA SER A 138 -0.40 10.86 7.33
C SER A 138 -0.52 9.35 7.17
N VAL A 139 0.63 8.66 7.20
CA VAL A 139 0.69 7.21 7.34
C VAL A 139 0.03 6.83 8.65
N GLN A 140 -0.90 5.90 8.60
CA GLN A 140 -1.51 5.32 9.79
C GLN A 140 -0.92 3.95 10.06
N ILE A 141 -1.09 3.46 11.28
CA ILE A 141 -0.56 2.15 11.68
C ILE A 141 -1.07 1.01 10.77
N ARG A 142 -2.32 1.10 10.29
CA ARG A 142 -2.88 0.15 9.32
C ARG A 142 -2.14 0.11 7.97
N ASP A 143 -1.58 1.24 7.53
CA ASP A 143 -0.83 1.29 6.28
C ASP A 143 0.53 0.63 6.47
N LEU A 144 1.17 0.86 7.62
CA LEU A 144 2.40 0.15 7.99
C LEU A 144 2.18 -1.37 8.08
N ALA A 145 1.07 -1.82 8.65
CA ALA A 145 0.73 -3.24 8.71
C ALA A 145 0.64 -3.84 7.30
N LYS A 146 -0.10 -3.20 6.39
CA LYS A 146 -0.21 -3.62 4.98
C LYS A 146 1.15 -3.63 4.27
N LYS A 147 1.97 -2.60 4.48
CA LYS A 147 3.33 -2.50 3.90
C LYS A 147 4.23 -3.65 4.37
N ARG A 148 4.03 -4.15 5.60
CA ARG A 148 4.74 -5.33 6.15
C ARG A 148 4.07 -6.67 5.79
N GLY A 149 3.04 -6.68 4.95
CA GLY A 149 2.31 -7.90 4.59
C GLY A 149 1.47 -8.49 5.73
N LYS A 150 1.21 -7.70 6.78
CA LYS A 150 0.44 -8.09 7.97
C LYS A 150 -1.01 -7.68 7.81
N THR A 151 -1.94 -8.53 8.25
CA THR A 151 -3.37 -8.21 8.22
C THR A 151 -3.84 -7.84 9.62
N LEU A 152 -4.43 -6.66 9.78
CA LEU A 152 -5.04 -6.28 11.06
C LEU A 152 -6.22 -7.19 11.41
N LEU A 153 -6.34 -7.54 12.68
CA LEU A 153 -7.51 -8.23 13.21
C LEU A 153 -8.65 -7.21 13.36
N LEU A 154 -9.75 -7.43 12.63
CA LEU A 154 -10.89 -6.50 12.57
C LEU A 154 -12.16 -7.09 13.19
N ASP A 155 -12.24 -8.41 13.29
CA ASP A 155 -13.33 -9.14 13.94
C ASP A 155 -13.32 -8.89 15.45
N PHE A 156 -14.47 -8.75 16.09
CA PHE A 156 -14.57 -8.59 17.55
C PHE A 156 -14.84 -9.93 18.24
N ASN A 157 -14.11 -10.96 17.82
CA ASN A 157 -14.28 -12.32 18.32
C ASN A 157 -12.98 -12.79 18.97
N GLY A 158 -12.86 -12.60 20.28
CA GLY A 158 -11.66 -13.00 21.03
C GLY A 158 -11.34 -14.51 20.97
N ARG A 159 -12.29 -15.34 20.53
CA ARG A 159 -12.10 -16.78 20.31
C ARG A 159 -11.54 -17.12 18.92
N SER A 160 -11.45 -16.17 18.00
CA SER A 160 -10.91 -16.42 16.67
C SER A 160 -9.43 -16.79 16.75
N SER A 161 -8.96 -17.63 15.83
CA SER A 161 -7.57 -18.10 15.82
C SER A 161 -6.58 -16.94 15.74
N GLY A 162 -6.95 -15.86 15.04
CA GLY A 162 -6.18 -14.63 14.97
C GLY A 162 -6.02 -13.96 16.34
N TRP A 163 -7.12 -13.74 17.05
CA TRP A 163 -7.10 -13.11 18.37
C TRP A 163 -6.43 -13.94 19.45
N LYS A 164 -6.65 -15.27 19.45
CA LYS A 164 -5.94 -16.18 20.35
C LYS A 164 -4.43 -16.12 20.14
N GLY A 165 -3.98 -16.11 18.88
CA GLY A 165 -2.56 -15.99 18.54
C GLY A 165 -1.96 -14.65 18.95
N ALA A 166 -2.67 -13.55 18.68
CA ALA A 166 -2.31 -12.20 19.09
C ALA A 166 -2.19 -12.06 20.62
N TRP A 167 -3.19 -12.53 21.34
CA TRP A 167 -3.23 -12.48 22.80
C TRP A 167 -2.11 -13.32 23.42
N ARG A 168 -1.86 -14.51 22.87
CA ARG A 168 -0.73 -15.33 23.31
C ARG A 168 0.61 -14.60 23.16
N ARG A 169 0.88 -14.00 21.99
CA ARG A 169 2.12 -13.22 21.77
C ARG A 169 2.27 -12.07 22.77
N TYR A 170 1.17 -11.39 23.07
CA TYR A 170 1.16 -10.29 24.04
C TYR A 170 1.43 -10.78 25.47
N LYS A 171 0.88 -11.93 25.87
CA LYS A 171 1.19 -12.55 27.16
C LYS A 171 2.66 -12.97 27.27
N GLU A 172 3.17 -13.60 26.22
CA GLU A 172 4.56 -14.06 26.14
C GLU A 172 5.57 -12.90 26.18
N SER A 173 5.16 -11.68 25.79
CA SER A 173 6.04 -10.51 25.83
C SER A 173 6.24 -9.94 27.25
N GLY A 174 5.63 -10.53 28.29
CA GLY A 174 5.76 -10.07 29.67
C GLY A 174 5.18 -8.68 29.95
N LYS A 175 4.39 -8.12 29.00
CA LYS A 175 3.75 -6.80 29.13
C LYS A 175 2.42 -6.86 29.91
N ASN A 176 2.04 -8.05 30.36
CA ASN A 176 0.87 -8.25 31.21
C ASN A 176 1.29 -8.40 32.66
N GLU A 177 1.01 -7.38 33.47
CA GLU A 177 0.97 -7.50 34.93
C GLU A 177 -0.37 -8.09 35.43
N ILE A 178 -1.30 -8.35 34.51
CA ILE A 178 -2.64 -8.84 34.82
C ILE A 178 -2.57 -10.35 35.06
N HIS A 179 -2.85 -10.74 36.30
CA HIS A 179 -3.16 -12.12 36.70
C HIS A 179 -4.30 -12.62 35.79
N ASP A 180 -4.01 -13.53 34.86
CA ASP A 180 -4.92 -13.88 33.75
C ASP A 180 -6.08 -14.77 34.23
N PRO A 181 -7.32 -14.27 34.37
CA PRO A 181 -8.48 -15.11 34.70
C PRO A 181 -8.97 -15.92 33.48
N TRP A 182 -8.44 -15.66 32.27
CA TRP A 182 -8.96 -16.18 31.00
C TRP A 182 -8.29 -17.51 30.61
N LYS A 183 -8.83 -18.61 31.17
CA LYS A 183 -8.29 -19.98 30.99
C LYS A 183 -8.37 -20.55 29.57
N ASP A 184 -9.22 -20.01 28.69
CA ASP A 184 -9.46 -20.55 27.35
C ASP A 184 -8.57 -19.93 26.26
N GLY A 185 -7.68 -19.01 26.66
CA GLY A 185 -6.79 -18.28 25.76
C GLY A 185 -7.51 -17.27 24.86
N SER A 186 -8.78 -16.97 25.14
CA SER A 186 -9.53 -15.94 24.41
C SER A 186 -8.96 -14.55 24.72
N ALA A 187 -8.85 -13.71 23.69
CA ALA A 187 -8.43 -12.33 23.87
C ALA A 187 -9.53 -11.55 24.62
N PRO A 188 -9.19 -10.81 25.71
CA PRO A 188 -10.16 -10.02 26.44
C PRO A 188 -10.65 -8.84 25.58
N GLN A 189 -11.87 -8.38 25.85
CA GLN A 189 -12.49 -7.29 25.09
C GLN A 189 -11.67 -6.00 25.15
N SER A 190 -11.13 -5.64 26.32
CA SER A 190 -10.29 -4.45 26.50
C SER A 190 -9.04 -4.46 25.61
N PHE A 191 -8.43 -5.64 25.40
CA PHE A 191 -7.29 -5.79 24.50
C PHE A 191 -7.69 -5.59 23.02
N MET A 192 -8.83 -6.17 22.61
CA MET A 192 -9.35 -5.99 21.25
C MET A 192 -9.77 -4.54 20.97
N GLU A 193 -10.38 -3.86 21.94
CA GLU A 193 -10.74 -2.44 21.87
C GLU A 193 -9.50 -1.58 21.74
N ARG A 194 -8.46 -1.85 22.53
CA ARG A 194 -7.20 -1.12 22.41
C ARG A 194 -6.59 -1.24 21.01
N CYS A 195 -6.58 -2.45 20.43
CA CYS A 195 -6.16 -2.66 19.05
C CYS A 195 -7.00 -1.88 18.02
N LYS A 196 -8.32 -1.80 18.24
CA LYS A 196 -9.24 -1.06 17.36
C LYS A 196 -8.98 0.43 17.38
N GLU A 197 -8.74 1.01 18.54
CA GLU A 197 -8.45 2.44 18.71
C GLU A 197 -7.13 2.80 18.05
N LEU A 198 -6.08 2.04 18.35
CA LEU A 198 -4.72 2.38 17.91
C LEU A 198 -4.52 2.26 16.40
N ARG A 199 -5.24 1.39 15.69
CA ARG A 199 -5.02 1.18 14.24
C ARG A 199 -5.20 2.43 13.36
N SER A 200 -5.97 3.40 13.84
CA SER A 200 -6.27 4.66 13.15
C SER A 200 -5.32 5.80 13.53
N TYR A 201 -4.41 5.57 14.50
CA TYR A 201 -3.46 6.57 14.92
C TYR A 201 -2.44 6.83 13.81
N ASP A 202 -1.95 8.06 13.77
CA ASP A 202 -0.84 8.42 12.92
C ASP A 202 0.42 7.68 13.36
N ALA A 203 1.16 7.17 12.38
CA ALA A 203 2.30 6.32 12.58
C ALA A 203 3.61 7.11 12.80
N ASP A 204 3.50 8.36 13.29
CA ASP A 204 4.67 9.20 13.53
C ASP A 204 5.69 8.43 14.36
N ILE A 205 6.90 8.40 13.78
CA ILE A 205 7.97 7.45 14.05
C ILE A 205 8.43 7.62 15.49
N GLY A 206 8.22 6.59 16.31
CA GLY A 206 8.63 6.58 17.73
C GLY A 206 7.52 6.24 18.71
N ASN A 207 6.29 6.03 18.23
CA ASN A 207 5.19 5.69 19.11
C ASN A 207 5.20 4.19 19.46
N GLU A 208 5.32 3.88 20.76
CA GLU A 208 5.16 2.54 21.34
C GLU A 208 3.87 1.82 20.88
N TYR A 209 2.84 2.57 20.47
CA TYR A 209 1.62 2.03 19.91
C TYR A 209 1.80 1.38 18.54
N VAL A 210 2.76 1.84 17.73
CA VAL A 210 3.07 1.22 16.43
C VAL A 210 3.57 -0.20 16.66
N ASP A 211 4.53 -0.37 17.56
CA ASP A 211 5.06 -1.69 17.89
C ASP A 211 4.02 -2.57 18.56
N PHE A 212 3.18 -2.00 19.44
CA PHE A 212 2.07 -2.72 20.04
C PHE A 212 1.15 -3.30 18.96
N VAL A 213 0.64 -2.47 18.04
CA VAL A 213 -0.31 -2.91 17.02
C VAL A 213 0.34 -3.88 16.03
N LEU A 214 1.55 -3.58 15.58
CA LEU A 214 2.24 -4.41 14.59
C LEU A 214 2.70 -5.77 15.13
N ASN A 215 2.80 -5.94 16.46
CA ASN A 215 3.16 -7.22 17.08
C ASN A 215 1.93 -7.97 17.62
N TYR A 216 0.92 -7.25 18.10
CA TYR A 216 -0.16 -7.83 18.90
C TYR A 216 -1.56 -7.66 18.32
N CYS A 217 -1.76 -6.88 17.26
CA CYS A 217 -3.10 -6.65 16.67
C CYS A 217 -3.22 -7.13 15.22
N VAL A 218 -2.30 -8.00 14.79
CA VAL A 218 -2.19 -8.50 13.41
C VAL A 218 -2.18 -10.02 13.36
N LYS A 219 -2.47 -10.58 12.18
CA LYS A 219 -2.20 -11.96 11.80
C LYS A 219 -1.36 -12.03 10.54
#